data_AF-A0A8H8A1R4-F1
#
_entry.id   AF-A0A8H8A1R4-F1
#
_cell.length_a   1.000
_cell.length_b   1.000
_cell.length_c   1.000
_cell.angle_alpha   90.00
_cell.angle_beta   90.00
_cell.angle_gamma   90.00
#
_symmetry.space_group_name_H-M   'P 1'
#
loop_
_entity.id
_entity.type
_entity.pdbx_description
1 polymer ?
#
loop_
_entity_poly.entity_id
_entity_poly.type
_entity_poly.pdbx_seq_one_letter_code
_entity_poly.pdbx_strand_id
1 'polypeptide(L)'
;MISAAPDQTGPVKVIPLYSTLPPAMQQRIFEEPPPARRPGAPVGRKIVVSTNIAETSLTIDGIVYVVDPGFSKQTVYNPRIRVQSLLVSPISKASAQQRAGRAGRKCFRLYTEKAFQEELIDQTYPEILRTNLGNVVLQLKQLKIDDLVHFDFMDPPAPETLMRALELLNYLGALDDDGELTPIGSAMAAFPMDPELSKCLLTSPQFGCSEEILSIVAMLSGELGEFALSKWRWRDALYYVLNEILG
;
A
#
# COMPACT_ATOMS: atom_id res chain seq x y z
N MET A 1 -25.65 9.39 30.72
CA MET A 1 -24.75 10.25 31.51
C MET A 1 -23.60 9.40 32.01
N ILE A 2 -22.40 9.51 31.43
CA ILE A 2 -21.19 8.95 32.04
C ILE A 2 -20.52 10.10 32.79
N SER A 3 -20.82 10.26 34.07
CA SER A 3 -20.09 11.18 34.93
C SER A 3 -18.74 10.53 35.29
N ALA A 4 -17.75 10.69 34.43
CA ALA A 4 -16.38 10.40 34.82
C ALA A 4 -15.97 11.44 35.86
N ALA A 5 -15.77 11.01 37.12
CA ALA A 5 -15.13 11.85 38.11
C ALA A 5 -13.78 12.31 37.54
N PRO A 6 -13.50 13.62 37.44
CA PRO A 6 -12.39 14.15 36.65
C PRO A 6 -10.98 13.75 37.12
N ASP A 7 -10.87 13.07 38.27
CA ASP A 7 -9.61 12.74 38.95
C ASP A 7 -9.28 11.23 39.04
N GLN A 8 -10.11 10.31 38.52
CA GLN A 8 -9.79 8.87 38.60
C GLN A 8 -8.89 8.35 37.46
N THR A 9 -8.74 9.11 36.37
CA THR A 9 -7.96 8.69 35.19
C THR A 9 -6.99 9.77 34.76
N GLY A 10 -5.75 9.37 34.46
CA GLY A 10 -4.72 10.26 33.91
C GLY A 10 -5.07 10.76 32.49
N PRO A 11 -4.40 11.81 32.00
CA PRO A 11 -4.67 12.37 30.68
C PRO A 11 -4.41 11.35 29.56
N VAL A 12 -5.12 11.47 28.44
CA VAL A 12 -4.98 10.57 27.29
C VAL A 12 -4.57 11.37 26.06
N LYS A 13 -3.58 10.85 25.32
CA LYS A 13 -3.14 11.39 24.04
C LYS A 13 -3.36 10.33 22.96
N VAL A 14 -4.17 10.65 21.96
CA VAL A 14 -4.47 9.75 20.84
C VAL A 14 -3.67 10.19 19.62
N ILE A 15 -2.98 9.26 18.97
CA ILE A 15 -2.13 9.51 17.80
C ILE A 15 -2.52 8.52 16.69
N PRO A 16 -2.97 8.99 15.51
CA PRO A 16 -3.21 8.10 14.38
C PRO A 16 -1.89 7.65 13.76
N LEU A 17 -1.87 6.45 13.18
CA LEU A 17 -0.76 5.92 12.40
C LEU A 17 -1.29 5.17 11.16
N TYR A 18 -1.06 5.72 9.98
CA TYR A 18 -1.38 5.11 8.70
C TYR A 18 -0.41 5.64 7.63
N SER A 19 -0.35 4.97 6.47
CA SER A 19 0.74 5.13 5.48
C SER A 19 0.85 6.53 4.91
N THR A 20 -0.24 7.29 4.94
CA THR A 20 -0.40 8.55 4.22
C THR A 20 -0.30 9.76 5.14
N LEU A 21 0.00 9.53 6.42
CA LEU A 21 0.35 10.60 7.35
C LEU A 21 1.69 11.22 6.94
N PRO A 22 1.82 12.56 7.01
CA PRO A 22 3.12 13.22 6.84
C PRO A 22 4.17 12.66 7.81
N PRO A 23 5.46 12.57 7.42
CA PRO A 23 6.51 12.00 8.26
C PRO A 23 6.59 12.61 9.66
N ALA A 24 6.46 13.95 9.75
CA ALA A 24 6.44 14.65 11.04
C ALA A 24 5.28 14.21 11.96
N MET A 25 4.13 13.85 11.39
CA MET A 25 2.99 13.33 12.15
C MET A 25 3.18 11.87 12.54
N GLN A 26 3.81 11.05 11.69
CA GLN A 26 4.16 9.67 12.02
C GLN A 26 5.15 9.62 13.19
N GLN A 27 6.14 10.52 13.23
CA GLN A 27 7.13 10.59 14.31
C GLN A 27 6.52 10.84 15.70
N ARG A 28 5.31 11.41 15.76
CA ARG A 28 4.62 11.68 17.03
C ARG A 28 4.34 10.41 17.83
N ILE A 29 4.29 9.25 17.18
CA ILE A 29 4.14 7.95 17.89
C ILE A 29 5.28 7.68 18.87
N PHE A 30 6.46 8.30 18.69
CA PHE A 30 7.61 8.17 19.58
C PHE A 30 7.59 9.16 20.74
N GLU A 31 6.67 10.13 20.76
CA GLU A 31 6.53 11.06 21.87
C GLU A 31 6.16 10.32 23.17
N GLU A 32 6.65 10.82 24.29
CA GLU A 32 6.32 10.29 25.60
C GLU A 32 4.82 10.45 25.93
N PRO A 33 4.24 9.56 26.76
CA PRO A 33 2.88 9.72 27.25
C PRO A 33 2.74 11.04 28.04
N PRO A 34 1.54 11.66 28.05
CA PRO A 34 1.35 12.92 28.75
C PRO A 34 1.62 12.79 30.26
N PRO A 35 2.27 13.79 30.89
CA PRO A 35 2.56 13.74 32.32
C PRO A 35 1.26 13.78 33.15
N ALA A 36 1.35 13.42 34.42
CA ALA A 36 0.24 13.55 35.35
C ALA A 36 -0.22 15.01 35.46
N ARG A 37 -1.53 15.25 35.58
CA ARG A 37 -2.11 16.61 35.66
C ARG A 37 -1.68 17.37 36.92
N ARG A 38 -1.41 16.64 38.00
CA ARG A 38 -1.01 17.16 39.32
C ARG A 38 -0.10 16.14 40.02
N PRO A 39 0.76 16.57 40.96
CA PRO A 39 1.50 15.64 41.82
C PRO A 39 0.55 14.68 42.55
N GLY A 40 0.82 13.37 42.47
CA GLY A 40 -0.02 12.32 43.07
C GLY A 40 -1.20 11.84 42.21
N ALA A 41 -1.46 12.45 41.05
CA ALA A 41 -2.47 11.96 40.10
C ALA A 41 -1.93 10.82 39.21
N PRO A 42 -2.79 9.95 38.66
CA PRO A 42 -2.35 8.89 37.76
C PRO A 42 -1.62 9.42 36.52
N VAL A 43 -0.56 8.72 36.10
CA VAL A 43 0.20 9.02 34.88
C VAL A 43 -0.71 8.93 33.65
N GLY A 44 -0.49 9.82 32.68
CA GLY A 44 -1.23 9.79 31.43
C GLY A 44 -0.87 8.61 30.53
N ARG A 45 -1.68 8.40 29.49
CA ARG A 45 -1.55 7.28 28.55
C ARG A 45 -1.52 7.79 27.11
N LYS A 46 -0.68 7.17 26.29
CA LYS A 46 -0.66 7.33 24.83
C LYS A 46 -1.41 6.18 24.20
N ILE A 47 -2.30 6.48 23.26
CA ILE A 47 -3.06 5.51 22.47
C ILE A 47 -2.71 5.73 21.01
N VAL A 48 -2.05 4.75 20.39
CA VAL A 48 -1.76 4.78 18.97
C VAL A 48 -2.85 4.00 18.24
N VAL A 49 -3.58 4.65 17.35
CA VAL A 49 -4.59 4.03 16.50
C VAL A 49 -3.95 3.79 15.14
N SER A 50 -3.56 2.53 14.89
CA SER A 50 -2.75 2.17 13.72
C SER A 50 -3.48 1.25 12.75
N THR A 51 -3.14 1.33 11.46
CA THR A 51 -3.32 0.24 10.51
C THR A 51 -2.31 -0.89 10.77
N ASN A 52 -2.20 -1.86 9.86
CA ASN A 52 -1.21 -2.94 9.92
C ASN A 52 0.27 -2.48 9.86
N ILE A 53 0.56 -1.17 9.75
CA ILE A 53 1.93 -0.63 9.81
C ILE A 53 2.61 -0.94 11.16
N ALA A 54 1.87 -0.83 12.26
CA ALA A 54 2.39 -1.18 13.59
C ALA A 54 2.61 -2.70 13.78
N GLU A 55 2.13 -3.53 12.86
CA GLU A 55 2.31 -4.99 12.93
C GLU A 55 3.76 -5.38 12.63
N THR A 56 4.34 -4.84 11.55
CA THR A 56 5.65 -5.26 11.03
C THR A 56 6.69 -4.15 11.01
N SER A 57 6.30 -2.93 10.63
CA SER A 57 7.23 -1.94 10.08
C SER A 57 7.85 -1.01 11.12
N LEU A 58 7.28 -0.92 12.33
CA LEU A 58 7.72 0.01 13.37
C LEU A 58 7.68 -0.62 14.75
N THR A 59 8.72 -0.38 15.56
CA THR A 59 8.75 -0.66 16.99
C THR A 59 8.42 0.61 17.76
N ILE A 60 7.25 0.64 18.39
CA ILE A 60 6.84 1.74 19.26
C ILE A 60 7.10 1.31 20.70
N ASP A 61 7.99 2.03 21.39
CA ASP A 61 8.35 1.71 22.76
C ASP A 61 7.20 1.95 23.73
N GLY A 62 7.14 1.12 24.77
CA GLY A 62 6.18 1.26 25.86
C GLY A 62 4.76 0.79 25.55
N ILE A 63 4.54 0.03 24.46
CA ILE A 63 3.25 -0.64 24.23
C ILE A 63 3.06 -1.77 25.25
N VAL A 64 2.16 -1.55 26.21
CA VAL A 64 1.78 -2.56 27.22
C VAL A 64 0.54 -3.35 26.78
N TYR A 65 -0.37 -2.67 26.07
CA TYR A 65 -1.67 -3.20 25.69
C TYR A 65 -1.90 -3.07 24.18
N VAL A 66 -2.43 -4.13 23.57
CA VAL A 66 -2.91 -4.13 22.19
C VAL A 66 -4.39 -4.47 22.19
N VAL A 67 -5.18 -3.77 21.37
CA VAL A 67 -6.57 -4.12 21.08
C VAL A 67 -6.64 -4.50 19.60
N ASP A 68 -6.93 -5.77 19.33
CA ASP A 68 -6.93 -6.33 17.99
C ASP A 68 -8.35 -6.63 17.52
N PRO A 69 -8.89 -5.86 16.56
CA PRO A 69 -10.21 -6.11 16.01
C PRO A 69 -10.24 -7.33 15.07
N GLY A 70 -9.10 -7.87 14.63
CA GLY A 70 -9.05 -9.03 13.74
C GLY A 70 -9.20 -8.73 12.24
N PHE A 71 -9.10 -7.47 11.83
CA PHE A 71 -9.26 -7.06 10.42
C PHE A 71 -8.05 -6.27 9.87
N SER A 72 -7.91 -6.28 8.55
CA SER A 72 -6.99 -5.44 7.79
C SER A 72 -7.58 -5.11 6.42
N LYS A 73 -7.16 -3.98 5.82
CA LYS A 73 -7.47 -3.73 4.40
C LYS A 73 -6.46 -4.49 3.55
N GLN A 74 -6.95 -5.24 2.57
CA GLN A 74 -6.15 -6.04 1.66
C GLN A 74 -6.56 -5.79 0.22
N THR A 75 -5.57 -5.66 -0.65
CA THR A 75 -5.78 -5.63 -2.09
C THR A 75 -6.16 -7.03 -2.57
N VAL A 76 -7.22 -7.09 -3.37
CA VAL A 76 -7.72 -8.30 -4.03
C VAL A 76 -7.92 -7.99 -5.50
N TYR A 77 -7.37 -8.83 -6.37
CA TYR A 77 -7.51 -8.72 -7.81
C TYR A 77 -8.36 -9.86 -8.38
N ASN A 78 -9.32 -9.52 -9.24
CA ASN A 78 -10.09 -10.49 -10.00
C ASN A 78 -9.66 -10.47 -11.48
N PRO A 79 -8.93 -11.48 -11.96
CA PRO A 79 -8.38 -11.48 -13.32
C PRO A 79 -9.45 -11.59 -14.41
N ARG A 80 -10.63 -12.14 -14.11
CA ARG A 80 -11.71 -12.31 -15.10
C ARG A 80 -12.37 -10.99 -15.48
N ILE A 81 -12.59 -10.13 -14.50
CA ILE A 81 -13.19 -8.80 -14.72
C ILE A 81 -12.15 -7.68 -14.75
N ARG A 82 -10.86 -8.00 -14.52
CA ARG A 82 -9.72 -7.06 -14.50
C ARG A 82 -9.90 -5.90 -13.50
N VAL A 83 -10.47 -6.21 -12.34
CA VAL A 83 -10.71 -5.22 -11.27
C VAL A 83 -9.86 -5.54 -10.05
N GLN A 84 -9.16 -4.52 -9.57
CA GLN A 84 -8.48 -4.52 -8.28
C GLN A 84 -9.31 -3.73 -7.26
N SER A 85 -9.52 -4.32 -6.09
CA SER A 85 -10.33 -3.75 -5.01
C SER A 85 -9.58 -3.79 -3.70
N LEU A 86 -9.76 -2.76 -2.87
CA LEU A 86 -9.26 -2.72 -1.50
C LEU A 86 -10.39 -3.10 -0.54
N LEU A 87 -10.35 -4.33 -0.02
CA LEU A 87 -11.41 -4.89 0.82
C LEU A 87 -10.95 -4.99 2.27
N VAL A 88 -11.89 -4.82 3.21
CA VAL A 88 -11.66 -5.15 4.62
C VAL A 88 -11.83 -6.66 4.77
N SER A 89 -10.75 -7.34 5.13
CA SER A 89 -10.70 -8.80 5.28
C SER A 89 -10.23 -9.19 6.67
N PRO A 90 -10.64 -10.37 7.18
CA PRO A 90 -10.05 -10.95 8.38
C PRO A 90 -8.53 -11.12 8.24
N ILE A 91 -7.81 -10.99 9.35
CA ILE A 91 -6.36 -11.22 9.39
C ILE A 91 -6.02 -12.71 9.45
N SER A 92 -4.77 -13.07 9.15
CA SER A 92 -4.28 -14.43 9.39
C SER A 92 -3.96 -14.67 10.88
N LYS A 93 -3.84 -15.94 11.27
CA LYS A 93 -3.33 -16.32 12.60
C LYS A 93 -1.93 -15.78 12.83
N ALA A 94 -1.07 -15.81 11.81
CA ALA A 94 0.26 -15.20 11.85
C ALA A 94 0.22 -13.69 12.15
N SER A 95 -0.63 -12.93 11.46
CA SER A 95 -0.82 -11.50 11.74
C SER A 95 -1.33 -11.24 13.16
N ALA A 96 -2.33 -12.01 13.61
CA ALA A 96 -2.86 -11.93 14.97
C ALA A 96 -1.80 -12.24 16.05
N GLN A 97 -0.85 -13.12 15.74
CA GLN A 97 0.29 -13.42 16.61
C GLN A 97 1.31 -12.28 16.60
N GLN A 98 1.63 -11.70 15.44
CA GLN A 98 2.52 -10.53 15.35
C GLN A 98 1.95 -9.34 16.13
N ARG A 99 0.66 -9.04 15.99
CA ARG A 99 -0.04 -8.00 16.77
C ARG A 99 0.02 -8.27 18.27
N ALA A 100 -0.20 -9.51 18.69
CA ALA A 100 -0.07 -9.89 20.09
C ALA A 100 1.37 -9.74 20.59
N GLY A 101 2.38 -10.01 19.75
CA GLY A 101 3.80 -9.82 20.05
C GLY A 101 4.21 -8.36 20.27
N ARG A 102 3.40 -7.39 19.81
CA ARG A 102 3.61 -5.97 20.12
C ARG A 102 3.16 -5.59 21.53
N ALA A 103 2.36 -6.42 22.19
CA ALA A 103 1.91 -6.15 23.55
C ALA A 103 2.95 -6.61 24.59
N GLY A 104 3.44 -5.69 25.41
CA GLY A 104 4.32 -6.04 26.52
C GLY A 104 3.63 -6.81 27.66
N ARG A 105 2.29 -6.77 27.76
CA ARG A 105 1.55 -7.49 28.81
C ARG A 105 0.30 -8.21 28.33
N LYS A 106 -0.61 -7.52 27.63
CA LYS A 106 -1.90 -8.13 27.25
C LYS A 106 -2.38 -7.67 25.88
N CYS A 107 -2.74 -8.63 25.05
CA CYS A 107 -3.46 -8.42 23.80
C CYS A 107 -4.94 -8.77 24.00
N PHE A 108 -5.83 -7.83 23.66
CA PHE A 108 -7.28 -7.99 23.70
C PHE A 108 -7.80 -8.21 22.29
N ARG A 109 -8.10 -9.45 21.94
CA ARG A 109 -8.72 -9.81 20.66
C ARG A 109 -10.22 -9.64 20.74
N LEU A 110 -10.83 -8.95 19.77
CA LEU A 110 -12.27 -8.69 19.73
C LEU A 110 -13.06 -9.78 18.97
N TYR A 111 -12.52 -11.00 18.96
CA TYR A 111 -13.09 -12.18 18.32
C TYR A 111 -12.89 -13.40 19.23
N THR A 112 -13.70 -14.44 19.05
CA THR A 112 -13.67 -15.62 19.91
C THR A 112 -12.44 -16.48 19.64
N GLU A 113 -12.06 -17.29 20.63
CA GLU A 113 -11.01 -18.30 20.44
C GLU A 113 -11.39 -19.30 19.33
N LYS A 114 -12.68 -19.66 19.24
CA LYS A 114 -13.19 -20.50 18.15
C LYS A 114 -12.94 -19.87 16.78
N ALA A 115 -13.28 -18.59 16.60
CA ALA A 115 -13.01 -17.89 15.35
C ALA A 115 -11.50 -17.82 15.03
N PHE A 116 -10.65 -17.63 16.04
CA PHE A 116 -9.21 -17.67 15.86
C PHE A 116 -8.72 -19.02 15.34
N GLN A 117 -9.25 -20.14 15.85
CA GLN A 117 -8.79 -21.49 15.51
C GLN A 117 -9.37 -22.00 14.19
N GLU A 118 -10.67 -21.78 13.96
CA GLU A 118 -11.42 -22.39 12.86
C GLU A 118 -11.65 -21.47 11.66
N GLU A 119 -11.76 -20.14 11.85
CA GLU A 119 -12.14 -19.21 10.77
C GLU A 119 -10.95 -18.48 10.15
N LEU A 120 -9.92 -18.15 10.94
CA LEU A 120 -8.75 -17.45 10.43
C LEU A 120 -7.81 -18.41 9.67
N ILE A 121 -7.35 -17.97 8.50
CA ILE A 121 -6.30 -18.67 7.75
C ILE A 121 -4.96 -18.60 8.49
N ASP A 122 -4.11 -19.61 8.34
CA ASP A 122 -2.84 -19.66 9.09
C ASP A 122 -1.88 -18.52 8.70
N GLN A 123 -1.73 -18.27 7.40
CA GLN A 123 -0.88 -17.23 6.85
C GLN A 123 -1.59 -16.45 5.74
N THR A 124 -1.25 -15.17 5.60
CA THR A 124 -1.78 -14.33 4.53
C THR A 124 -1.11 -14.69 3.21
N TYR A 125 -1.89 -14.82 2.14
CA TYR A 125 -1.36 -15.12 0.81
C TYR A 125 -0.36 -14.04 0.34
N PRO A 126 0.73 -14.44 -0.33
CA PRO A 126 1.69 -13.53 -0.96
C PRO A 126 1.02 -12.50 -1.86
N GLU A 127 1.61 -11.31 -1.94
CA GLU A 127 1.06 -10.19 -2.74
C GLU A 127 0.93 -10.53 -4.23
N ILE A 128 1.92 -11.23 -4.79
CA ILE A 128 1.93 -11.66 -6.20
C ILE A 128 0.71 -12.51 -6.59
N LEU A 129 0.08 -13.21 -5.63
CA LEU A 129 -1.10 -14.04 -5.89
C LEU A 129 -2.42 -13.25 -5.84
N ARG A 130 -2.40 -11.99 -5.44
CA ARG A 130 -3.61 -11.19 -5.11
C ARG A 130 -3.64 -9.79 -5.71
N THR A 131 -2.67 -9.41 -6.53
CA THR A 131 -2.59 -8.10 -7.20
C THR A 131 -2.60 -8.21 -8.71
N ASN A 132 -2.88 -7.09 -9.40
CA ASN A 132 -2.64 -6.99 -10.84
C ASN A 132 -1.12 -7.06 -11.11
N LEU A 133 -0.73 -7.83 -12.13
CA LEU A 133 0.67 -8.05 -12.50
C LEU A 133 1.15 -7.19 -13.66
N GLY A 134 0.34 -6.25 -14.20
CA GLY A 134 0.72 -5.42 -15.34
C GLY A 134 2.07 -4.72 -15.18
N ASN A 135 2.29 -4.03 -14.05
CA ASN A 135 3.57 -3.38 -13.75
C ASN A 135 4.71 -4.39 -13.56
N VAL A 136 4.44 -5.52 -12.89
CA VAL A 136 5.44 -6.56 -12.65
C VAL A 136 5.93 -7.17 -13.96
N VAL A 137 5.00 -7.53 -14.85
CA VAL A 137 5.31 -8.08 -16.18
C VAL A 137 6.07 -7.06 -17.03
N LEU A 138 5.67 -5.79 -17.01
CA LEU A 138 6.36 -4.73 -17.73
C LEU A 138 7.82 -4.58 -17.25
N GLN A 139 8.05 -4.59 -15.93
CA GLN A 139 9.39 -4.52 -15.36
C GLN A 139 10.23 -5.77 -15.67
N LEU A 140 9.65 -6.97 -15.59
CA LEU A 140 10.35 -8.21 -15.96
C LEU A 140 10.77 -8.20 -17.43
N LYS A 141 9.89 -7.73 -18.32
CA LYS A 141 10.22 -7.55 -19.75
C LYS A 141 11.30 -6.49 -19.98
N GLN A 142 11.29 -5.40 -19.22
CA GLN A 142 12.38 -4.41 -19.25
C GLN A 142 13.73 -5.01 -18.81
N LEU A 143 13.72 -5.96 -17.88
CA LEU A 143 14.89 -6.73 -17.45
C LEU A 143 15.29 -7.86 -18.43
N LYS A 144 14.65 -7.94 -19.60
CA LYS A 144 14.87 -8.97 -20.64
C LYS A 144 14.59 -10.39 -20.14
N ILE A 145 13.55 -10.54 -19.33
CA ILE A 145 13.03 -11.83 -18.90
C ILE A 145 11.81 -12.15 -19.76
N ASP A 146 12.02 -13.02 -20.75
CA ASP A 146 10.98 -13.35 -21.73
C ASP A 146 10.13 -14.55 -21.32
N ASP A 147 10.75 -15.56 -20.71
CA ASP A 147 10.07 -16.74 -20.23
C ASP A 147 9.48 -16.52 -18.83
N LEU A 148 8.36 -15.82 -18.80
CA LEU A 148 7.62 -15.55 -17.56
C LEU A 148 6.95 -16.79 -16.97
N VAL A 149 6.76 -17.85 -17.78
CA VAL A 149 6.11 -19.09 -17.34
C VAL A 149 7.07 -19.93 -16.51
N HIS A 150 8.33 -20.02 -16.92
CA HIS A 150 9.38 -20.74 -16.20
C HIS A 150 10.24 -19.83 -15.31
N PHE A 151 9.85 -18.56 -15.15
CA PHE A 151 10.52 -17.67 -14.21
C PHE A 151 10.38 -18.21 -12.78
N ASP A 152 11.49 -18.18 -12.03
CA ASP A 152 11.61 -18.77 -10.69
C ASP A 152 10.96 -17.88 -9.62
N PHE A 153 9.64 -17.76 -9.66
CA PHE A 153 8.87 -17.11 -8.61
C PHE A 153 8.85 -17.97 -7.35
N MET A 154 9.13 -17.36 -6.19
CA MET A 154 8.97 -18.03 -4.88
C MET A 154 7.56 -18.61 -4.71
N ASP A 155 6.54 -17.84 -5.11
CA ASP A 155 5.15 -18.25 -5.17
C ASP A 155 4.60 -17.89 -6.56
N PRO A 156 4.51 -18.85 -7.50
CA PRO A 156 4.16 -18.55 -8.88
C PRO A 156 2.69 -18.09 -8.98
N PRO A 157 2.42 -16.96 -9.66
CA PRO A 157 1.05 -16.51 -9.90
C PRO A 157 0.30 -17.46 -10.83
N ALA A 158 -1.03 -17.42 -10.77
CA ALA A 158 -1.86 -18.21 -11.67
C ALA A 158 -1.56 -17.82 -13.14
N PRO A 159 -1.42 -18.78 -14.07
CA PRO A 159 -1.13 -18.50 -15.48
C PRO A 159 -2.13 -17.55 -16.14
N GLU A 160 -3.41 -17.63 -15.76
CA GLU A 160 -4.44 -16.69 -16.24
C GLU A 160 -4.10 -15.24 -15.89
N THR A 161 -3.57 -14.97 -14.70
CA THR A 161 -3.19 -13.62 -14.26
C THR A 161 -2.03 -13.05 -15.07
N LEU A 162 -1.01 -13.87 -15.36
CA LEU A 162 0.12 -13.48 -16.22
C LEU A 162 -0.35 -13.22 -17.65
N MET A 163 -1.18 -14.11 -18.19
CA MET A 163 -1.75 -13.95 -19.54
C MET A 163 -2.56 -12.65 -19.66
N ARG A 164 -3.38 -12.31 -18.66
CA ARG A 164 -4.12 -11.03 -18.66
C ARG A 164 -3.22 -9.80 -18.60
N ALA A 165 -2.10 -9.88 -17.89
CA ALA A 165 -1.13 -8.80 -17.84
C ALA A 165 -0.42 -8.63 -19.20
N LEU A 166 -0.01 -9.72 -19.85
CA LEU A 166 0.57 -9.69 -21.19
C LEU A 166 -0.41 -9.13 -22.23
N GLU A 167 -1.66 -9.61 -22.22
CA GLU A 167 -2.73 -9.08 -23.08
C GLU A 167 -2.89 -7.57 -22.88
N LEU A 168 -2.99 -7.09 -21.62
CA LEU A 168 -3.11 -5.67 -21.32
C LEU A 168 -1.95 -4.86 -21.89
N LEU A 169 -0.72 -5.32 -21.71
CA LEU A 169 0.47 -4.60 -22.19
C LEU A 169 0.56 -4.59 -23.73
N ASN A 170 0.16 -5.67 -24.40
CA ASN A 170 0.02 -5.67 -25.86
C ASN A 170 -1.07 -4.69 -26.33
N TYR A 171 -2.25 -4.66 -25.68
CA TYR A 171 -3.30 -3.68 -25.99
C TYR A 171 -2.86 -2.22 -25.82
N LEU A 172 -2.00 -1.93 -24.84
CA LEU A 172 -1.43 -0.60 -24.62
C LEU A 172 -0.29 -0.27 -25.62
N GLY A 173 0.15 -1.25 -26.42
CA GLY A 173 1.31 -1.15 -27.31
C GLY A 173 2.64 -1.10 -26.57
N ALA A 174 2.68 -1.57 -25.31
CA ALA A 174 3.91 -1.74 -24.56
C ALA A 174 4.67 -3.00 -24.99
N LEU A 175 3.94 -4.03 -25.42
CA LEU A 175 4.47 -5.23 -26.07
C LEU A 175 3.96 -5.31 -27.51
N ASP A 176 4.74 -5.91 -28.41
CA ASP A 176 4.28 -6.28 -29.74
C ASP A 176 3.58 -7.66 -29.75
N ASP A 177 3.22 -8.15 -30.93
CA ASP A 177 2.49 -9.42 -31.10
C ASP A 177 3.37 -10.66 -30.81
N ASP A 178 4.70 -10.50 -30.88
CA ASP A 178 5.67 -11.53 -30.50
C ASP A 178 5.94 -11.50 -28.98
N GLY A 179 5.41 -10.50 -28.26
CA GLY A 179 5.55 -10.33 -26.82
C GLY A 179 6.85 -9.63 -26.41
N GLU A 180 7.51 -8.96 -27.36
CA GLU A 180 8.74 -8.19 -27.15
C GLU A 180 8.43 -6.75 -26.73
N LEU A 181 9.34 -6.17 -25.94
CA LEU A 181 9.15 -4.81 -25.41
C LEU A 181 9.34 -3.76 -26.51
N THR A 182 8.31 -2.94 -26.73
CA THR A 182 8.38 -1.85 -27.72
C THR A 182 9.12 -0.63 -27.17
N PRO A 183 9.53 0.34 -28.01
CA PRO A 183 10.08 1.61 -27.53
C PRO A 183 9.14 2.36 -26.58
N ILE A 184 7.82 2.28 -26.84
CA ILE A 184 6.80 2.85 -25.94
C ILE A 184 6.75 2.06 -24.63
N GLY A 185 6.81 0.73 -24.67
CA GLY A 185 6.86 -0.09 -23.46
C GLY A 185 8.08 0.21 -22.58
N SER A 186 9.24 0.40 -23.19
CA SER A 186 10.47 0.82 -22.50
C SER A 186 10.29 2.19 -21.81
N ALA A 187 9.70 3.17 -22.51
CA ALA A 187 9.37 4.47 -21.94
C ALA A 187 8.33 4.36 -20.82
N MET A 188 7.31 3.51 -20.95
CA MET A 188 6.29 3.26 -19.93
C MET A 188 6.92 2.70 -18.65
N ALA A 189 7.87 1.77 -18.77
CA ALA A 189 8.54 1.13 -17.65
C ALA A 189 9.40 2.09 -16.81
N ALA A 190 9.77 3.25 -17.37
CA ALA A 190 10.50 4.30 -16.65
C ALA A 190 9.62 5.07 -15.64
N PHE A 191 8.29 5.03 -15.76
CA PHE A 191 7.38 5.73 -14.85
C PHE A 191 6.92 4.82 -13.70
N PRO A 192 7.03 5.25 -12.42
CA PRO A 192 6.50 4.50 -11.28
C PRO A 192 4.98 4.68 -11.13
N MET A 193 4.21 4.29 -12.14
CA MET A 193 2.74 4.30 -12.14
C MET A 193 2.19 3.16 -13.01
N ASP A 194 0.89 2.94 -12.94
CA ASP A 194 0.23 1.90 -13.72
C ASP A 194 0.38 2.10 -15.24
N PRO A 195 0.48 1.02 -16.04
CA PRO A 195 0.80 1.12 -17.46
C PRO A 195 -0.21 1.95 -18.25
N GLU A 196 -1.49 1.89 -17.87
CA GLU A 196 -2.57 2.68 -18.47
C GLU A 196 -2.35 4.19 -18.31
N LEU A 197 -1.90 4.62 -17.12
CA LEU A 197 -1.61 6.03 -16.82
C LEU A 197 -0.34 6.48 -17.54
N SER A 198 0.71 5.65 -17.53
CA SER A 198 1.95 5.89 -18.28
C SER A 198 1.67 6.07 -19.76
N LYS A 199 0.83 5.21 -20.36
CA LYS A 199 0.44 5.30 -21.77
C LYS A 199 -0.30 6.60 -22.07
N CYS A 200 -1.24 6.99 -21.21
CA CYS A 200 -1.99 8.24 -21.35
C CYS A 200 -1.04 9.44 -21.37
N LEU A 201 -0.10 9.49 -20.42
CA LEU A 201 0.87 10.56 -20.30
C LEU A 201 1.80 10.64 -21.53
N LEU A 202 2.32 9.50 -22.00
CA LEU A 202 3.22 9.41 -23.16
C LEU A 202 2.54 9.78 -24.48
N THR A 203 1.24 9.53 -24.61
CA THR A 203 0.50 9.84 -25.85
C THR A 203 -0.01 11.29 -25.87
N SER A 204 -0.10 11.95 -24.72
CA SER A 204 -0.60 13.32 -24.57
C SER A 204 0.03 14.39 -25.49
N PRO A 205 1.34 14.35 -25.84
CA PRO A 205 1.93 15.36 -26.72
C PRO A 205 1.33 15.33 -28.13
N GLN A 206 0.91 14.16 -28.61
CA GLN A 206 0.28 13.99 -29.93
C GLN A 206 -1.07 14.71 -30.02
N PHE A 207 -1.71 14.95 -28.88
CA PHE A 207 -2.97 15.67 -28.76
C PHE A 207 -2.81 17.11 -28.28
N GLY A 208 -1.57 17.57 -28.02
CA GLY A 208 -1.27 18.92 -27.53
C GLY A 208 -1.83 19.21 -26.13
N CYS A 209 -2.08 18.19 -25.30
CA CYS A 209 -2.72 18.32 -23.98
C CYS A 209 -1.88 17.76 -22.82
N SER A 210 -0.55 17.83 -22.93
CA SER A 210 0.34 17.24 -21.94
C SER A 210 0.25 17.87 -20.57
N GLU A 211 -0.01 19.17 -20.44
CA GLU A 211 -0.12 19.83 -19.14
C GLU A 211 -1.40 19.41 -18.39
N GLU A 212 -2.50 19.24 -19.11
CA GLU A 212 -3.79 18.79 -18.61
C GLU A 212 -3.71 17.32 -18.18
N ILE A 213 -3.19 16.45 -19.06
CA ILE A 213 -3.03 15.03 -18.76
C ILE A 213 -2.07 14.82 -17.59
N LEU A 214 -0.95 15.55 -17.54
CA LEU A 214 -0.04 15.52 -16.39
C LEU A 214 -0.77 15.87 -15.08
N SER A 215 -1.62 16.89 -15.12
CA SER A 215 -2.40 17.30 -13.94
C SER A 215 -3.43 16.24 -13.55
N ILE A 216 -4.13 15.64 -14.53
CA ILE A 216 -5.11 14.57 -14.29
C ILE A 216 -4.42 13.32 -13.73
N VAL A 217 -3.34 12.86 -14.35
CA VAL A 217 -2.56 11.71 -13.88
C VAL A 217 -2.02 11.98 -12.47
N ALA A 218 -1.50 13.17 -12.19
CA ALA A 218 -1.07 13.53 -10.84
C ALA A 218 -2.20 13.49 -9.80
N MET A 219 -3.44 13.84 -10.18
CA MET A 219 -4.63 13.69 -9.31
C MET A 219 -5.07 12.24 -9.12
N LEU A 220 -4.91 11.39 -10.13
CA LEU A 220 -5.31 9.98 -10.07
C LEU A 220 -4.28 9.12 -9.33
N SER A 221 -2.99 9.40 -9.49
CA SER A 221 -1.90 8.69 -8.83
C SER A 221 -1.61 9.20 -7.42
N GLY A 222 -1.95 10.45 -7.12
CA GLY A 222 -1.78 11.06 -5.81
C GLY A 222 -3.00 10.85 -4.93
N GLU A 223 -2.78 10.65 -3.63
CA GLU A 223 -3.83 10.94 -2.67
C GLU A 223 -3.97 12.48 -2.57
N LEU A 224 -5.21 12.97 -2.44
CA LEU A 224 -5.64 14.38 -2.51
C LEU A 224 -4.86 15.39 -1.61
N GLY A 225 -3.86 14.96 -0.83
CA GLY A 225 -3.05 15.79 0.07
C GLY A 225 -1.71 16.32 -0.47
N GLU A 226 -1.12 15.76 -1.54
CA GLU A 226 0.24 16.14 -2.02
C GLU A 226 0.30 16.62 -3.49
N PHE A 227 -0.75 17.30 -3.94
CA PHE A 227 -0.94 17.67 -5.35
C PHE A 227 0.20 18.50 -5.97
N ALA A 228 0.84 19.40 -5.22
CA ALA A 228 1.86 20.28 -5.77
C ALA A 228 3.19 19.54 -6.03
N LEU A 229 3.63 18.67 -5.11
CA LEU A 229 4.92 17.97 -5.21
C LEU A 229 4.88 16.87 -6.28
N SER A 230 3.74 16.20 -6.45
CA SER A 230 3.57 15.18 -7.48
C SER A 230 3.65 15.78 -8.89
N LYS A 231 3.04 16.96 -9.12
CA LYS A 231 3.05 17.61 -10.43
C LYS A 231 4.46 17.95 -10.92
N TRP A 232 5.33 18.50 -10.08
CA TRP A 232 6.72 18.80 -10.44
C TRP A 232 7.54 17.54 -10.73
N ARG A 233 7.42 16.52 -9.88
CA ARG A 233 8.10 15.23 -10.06
C ARG A 233 7.76 14.58 -11.39
N TRP A 234 6.49 14.59 -11.77
CA TRP A 234 6.04 14.01 -13.03
C TRP A 234 6.38 14.88 -14.24
N ARG A 235 6.48 16.21 -14.07
CA ARG A 235 6.91 17.10 -15.14
C ARG A 235 8.35 16.81 -15.52
N ASP A 236 9.25 16.72 -14.55
CA ASP A 236 10.67 16.45 -14.80
C ASP A 236 10.88 15.03 -15.37
N ALA A 237 10.13 14.04 -14.87
CA ALA A 237 10.14 12.68 -15.45
C ALA A 237 9.63 12.68 -16.90
N LEU A 238 8.57 13.42 -17.22
CA LEU A 238 8.03 13.53 -18.57
C LEU A 238 9.03 14.22 -19.52
N TYR A 239 9.66 15.31 -19.08
CA TYR A 239 10.69 16.00 -19.86
C TYR A 239 11.90 15.09 -20.14
N TYR A 240 12.35 14.32 -19.15
CA TYR A 240 13.46 13.37 -19.32
C TYR A 240 13.11 12.27 -20.30
N VAL A 241 11.94 11.63 -20.16
CA VAL A 241 11.52 10.53 -21.04
C VAL A 241 11.30 11.02 -22.47
N LEU A 242 10.66 12.18 -22.66
CA LEU A 242 10.41 12.72 -24.00
C LEU A 242 11.70 13.16 -24.72
N ASN A 243 12.69 13.69 -24.00
CA ASN A 243 13.91 14.24 -24.63
C ASN A 243 15.10 13.28 -24.67
N GLU A 244 15.22 12.33 -23.74
CA GLU A 244 16.37 11.40 -23.69
C GLU A 244 16.04 9.97 -24.11
N ILE A 245 14.78 9.53 -24.02
CA ILE A 245 14.39 8.14 -24.36
C ILE A 245 13.69 8.07 -25.73
N LEU A 246 12.91 9.08 -26.09
CA LEU A 246 12.11 9.10 -27.32
C LEU A 246 12.64 10.05 -28.41
N GLY A 247 13.62 10.90 -28.09
CA GLY A 247 14.30 11.81 -29.02
C GLY A 247 15.61 11.24 -29.54
#